data_AF-A0A7J6TP78-F1
#
_entry.id   AF-A0A7J6TP78-F1
#
_cell.length_a   1.000
_cell.length_b   1.000
_cell.length_c   1.000
_cell.angle_alpha   90.00
_cell.angle_beta   90.00
_cell.angle_gamma   90.00
#
_symmetry.space_group_name_H-M   'P 1'
#
loop_
_entity.id
_entity.type
_entity.pdbx_description
1 polymer ?
#
loop_
_entity_poly.entity_id
_entity_poly.type
_entity_poly.pdbx_seq_one_letter_code
_entity_poly.pdbx_strand_id
1 'polypeptide(L)'
;EEEEDIIEAGSHQQKKTNRYIVLMDPLDGSSNIDVNVPVGTIFSVVRRASEVNHKPKIDDYLQKGRNIMAAGYVLYGSSTMLVMSTGNGVHGFTLDPSIGTLYLTHPHMRFPDSRKNACYSINE
;
A
#
# COMPACT_ATOMS: atom_id res chain seq x y z
N GLU A 1 -15.23 -7.23 -1.47
CA GLU A 1 -13.96 -6.62 -1.92
C GLU A 1 -12.88 -6.88 -0.90
N GLU A 2 -13.15 -6.61 0.38
CA GLU A 2 -12.34 -7.12 1.48
C GLU A 2 -12.55 -8.63 1.66
N GLU A 3 -11.45 -9.35 1.86
CA GLU A 3 -11.43 -10.78 2.15
C GLU A 3 -11.16 -10.94 3.65
N GLU A 4 -12.05 -11.65 4.36
CA GLU A 4 -11.87 -11.95 5.78
C GLU A 4 -10.78 -13.00 6.02
N ASP A 5 -10.54 -13.84 5.00
CA ASP A 5 -9.60 -14.95 5.06
C ASP A 5 -8.17 -14.51 4.70
N ILE A 6 -7.21 -15.13 5.40
CA ILE A 6 -5.80 -14.96 5.08
C ILE A 6 -5.48 -15.74 3.81
N ILE A 7 -5.07 -15.01 2.77
CA ILE A 7 -4.62 -15.61 1.51
C ILE A 7 -3.13 -15.94 1.59
N GLU A 8 -2.80 -17.23 1.58
CA GLU A 8 -1.41 -17.67 1.41
C GLU A 8 -1.00 -17.53 -0.07
N ALA A 9 -0.08 -16.60 -0.37
CA ALA A 9 0.54 -16.52 -1.69
C ALA A 9 1.24 -17.84 -2.03
N GLY A 10 0.83 -18.46 -3.14
CA GLY A 10 1.34 -19.75 -3.60
C GLY A 10 2.85 -19.73 -3.79
N SER A 11 3.55 -20.72 -3.22
CA SER A 11 4.98 -20.93 -3.49
C SER A 11 5.15 -21.94 -4.63
N HIS A 12 6.00 -21.61 -5.61
CA HIS A 12 6.26 -22.50 -6.76
C HIS A 12 6.86 -23.87 -6.36
N GLN A 13 7.30 -24.03 -5.10
CA GLN A 13 8.00 -25.23 -4.60
C GLN A 13 7.34 -25.94 -3.40
N GLN A 14 6.06 -25.69 -3.06
CA GLN A 14 5.37 -26.27 -1.88
C GLN A 14 6.08 -26.06 -0.51
N LYS A 15 7.23 -25.38 -0.47
CA LYS A 15 7.93 -25.02 0.75
C LYS A 15 7.33 -23.73 1.30
N LYS A 16 6.63 -23.82 2.43
CA LYS A 16 6.08 -22.69 3.20
C LYS A 16 7.23 -21.82 3.71
N THR A 17 7.78 -20.98 2.85
CA THR A 17 8.97 -20.16 3.11
C THR A 17 8.71 -18.65 3.03
N ASN A 18 7.43 -18.26 3.04
CA ASN A 18 7.02 -16.87 2.94
C ASN A 18 7.53 -16.08 4.17
N ARG A 19 8.38 -15.08 3.89
CA ARG A 19 9.05 -14.23 4.92
C ARG A 19 8.36 -12.90 5.13
N TYR A 20 7.41 -12.56 4.27
CA TYR A 20 6.72 -11.27 4.26
C TYR A 20 5.22 -11.49 4.32
N ILE A 21 4.55 -10.54 4.94
CA ILE A 21 3.11 -10.44 5.04
C ILE A 21 2.72 -9.10 4.43
N VAL A 22 1.69 -9.12 3.61
CA VAL A 22 1.09 -7.92 3.03
C VAL A 22 -0.25 -7.71 3.73
N LEU A 23 -0.43 -6.53 4.31
CA LEU A 23 -1.73 -6.06 4.80
C LEU A 23 -2.22 -5.05 3.76
N MET A 24 -3.46 -5.16 3.31
CA MET A 24 -3.99 -4.29 2.27
C MET A 24 -5.44 -3.93 2.50
N ASP A 25 -5.79 -2.71 2.11
CA ASP A 25 -7.14 -2.29 1.78
C ASP A 25 -7.24 -2.31 0.24
N PRO A 26 -7.98 -3.28 -0.34
CA PRO A 26 -8.04 -3.44 -1.79
C PRO A 26 -8.69 -2.25 -2.48
N LEU A 27 -9.67 -1.59 -1.85
CA LEU A 27 -10.39 -0.47 -2.44
C LEU A 27 -10.87 0.55 -1.39
N ASP A 28 -9.96 1.44 -1.01
CA ASP A 28 -10.24 2.60 -0.16
C ASP A 28 -11.12 3.60 -0.90
N GLY A 29 -12.11 4.12 -0.17
CA GLY A 29 -13.11 5.02 -0.71
C GLY A 29 -14.10 4.36 -1.66
N SER A 30 -14.37 3.06 -1.54
CA SER A 30 -15.31 2.33 -2.42
C SER A 30 -16.71 2.98 -2.54
N SER A 31 -17.18 3.70 -1.52
CA SER A 31 -18.42 4.49 -1.58
C SER A 31 -18.44 5.59 -2.64
N ASN A 32 -17.27 5.98 -3.15
CA ASN A 32 -17.07 7.05 -4.13
C ASN A 32 -17.10 6.57 -5.59
N ILE A 33 -17.16 5.26 -5.82
CA ILE A 33 -17.14 4.65 -7.16
C ILE A 33 -18.31 5.18 -8.00
N ASP A 34 -19.53 5.16 -7.44
CA ASP A 34 -20.75 5.52 -8.15
C ASP A 34 -20.83 7.00 -8.57
N VAL A 35 -20.02 7.85 -7.94
CA VAL A 35 -19.98 9.30 -8.21
C VAL A 35 -18.70 9.75 -8.92
N ASN A 36 -17.89 8.80 -9.42
CA ASN A 36 -16.65 9.06 -10.16
C ASN A 36 -15.66 9.96 -9.39
N VAL A 37 -15.60 9.79 -8.06
CA VAL A 37 -14.63 10.44 -7.18
C VAL A 37 -13.42 9.52 -7.02
N PRO A 38 -12.18 10.05 -6.88
CA PRO A 38 -10.99 9.21 -6.78
C PRO A 38 -11.07 8.16 -5.67
N VAL A 39 -10.63 6.96 -5.99
CA VAL A 39 -10.53 5.81 -5.07
C VAL A 39 -9.08 5.31 -5.01
N GLY A 40 -8.76 4.41 -4.09
CA GLY A 40 -7.39 3.94 -3.95
C GLY A 40 -7.25 2.51 -3.46
N THR A 41 -6.03 1.99 -3.50
CA THR A 41 -5.64 0.74 -2.83
C THR A 41 -4.53 1.08 -1.85
N ILE A 42 -4.60 0.65 -0.61
CA ILE A 42 -3.56 0.89 0.40
C ILE A 42 -2.89 -0.43 0.73
N PHE A 43 -1.56 -0.44 0.87
CA PHE A 43 -0.84 -1.64 1.28
C PHE A 43 0.31 -1.33 2.23
N SER A 44 0.62 -2.31 3.07
CA SER A 44 1.83 -2.34 3.88
C SER A 44 2.45 -3.72 3.86
N VAL A 45 3.77 -3.76 3.93
CA VAL A 45 4.58 -4.97 3.90
C VAL A 45 5.35 -5.05 5.21
N VAL A 46 5.10 -6.10 5.97
CA VAL A 46 5.85 -6.41 7.20
C VAL A 46 6.65 -7.69 6.99
N ARG A 47 7.80 -7.77 7.64
CA ARG A 47 8.52 -9.05 7.74
C ARG A 47 7.84 -9.89 8.81
N ARG A 48 7.64 -11.18 8.51
CA ARG A 48 7.11 -12.14 9.47
C ARG A 48 8.02 -12.20 10.71
N ALA A 49 7.43 -12.16 11.91
CA ALA A 49 8.17 -12.17 13.17
C ALA A 49 8.45 -13.61 13.65
N SER A 50 7.52 -14.53 13.39
CA SER A 50 7.64 -15.94 13.70
C SER A 50 8.49 -16.71 12.69
N GLU A 51 8.93 -17.91 13.10
CA GLU A 51 9.75 -18.77 12.27
C GLU A 51 9.05 -19.19 10.97
N VAL A 52 9.77 -19.04 9.87
CA VAL A 52 9.29 -19.24 8.51
C VAL A 52 8.69 -20.63 8.28
N ASN A 53 9.19 -21.66 8.97
CA ASN A 53 8.78 -23.06 8.79
C ASN A 53 7.43 -23.43 9.43
N HIS A 54 6.82 -22.53 10.20
CA HIS A 54 5.52 -22.74 10.82
C HIS A 54 4.42 -21.99 10.08
N LYS A 55 3.15 -22.27 10.37
CA LYS A 55 2.06 -21.40 9.92
C LYS A 55 2.21 -20.00 10.56
N PRO A 56 1.91 -18.92 9.82
CA PRO A 56 1.85 -17.58 10.41
C PRO A 56 0.89 -17.56 11.61
N LYS A 57 1.27 -16.81 12.65
CA LYS A 57 0.45 -16.58 13.85
C LYS A 57 -0.23 -15.23 13.73
N ILE A 58 -1.30 -15.00 14.49
CA ILE A 58 -2.00 -13.71 14.52
C ILE A 58 -1.05 -12.53 14.83
N ASP A 59 -0.07 -12.76 15.70
CA ASP A 59 0.96 -11.78 16.07
C ASP A 59 1.85 -11.35 14.90
N ASP A 60 1.95 -12.16 13.85
CA ASP A 60 2.71 -11.78 12.64
C ASP A 60 1.99 -10.69 11.83
N TYR A 61 0.66 -10.60 11.95
CA TYR A 61 -0.18 -9.59 11.30
C TYR A 61 -0.34 -8.35 12.18
N LEU A 62 -0.44 -8.52 13.51
CA LEU A 62 -0.66 -7.44 14.48
C LEU A 62 0.65 -6.79 14.96
N GLN A 63 1.57 -6.54 14.05
CA GLN A 63 2.83 -5.87 14.37
C GLN A 63 2.65 -4.35 14.48
N LYS A 64 3.52 -3.70 15.28
CA LYS A 64 3.54 -2.23 15.38
C LYS A 64 3.92 -1.62 14.03
N GLY A 65 3.28 -0.52 13.64
CA GLY A 65 3.55 0.16 12.36
C GLY A 65 5.01 0.55 12.12
N ARG A 66 5.80 0.78 13.18
CA ARG A 66 7.25 0.99 13.08
C ARG A 66 8.05 -0.19 12.50
N ASN A 67 7.45 -1.38 12.43
CA ASN A 67 8.04 -2.59 11.85
C ASN A 67 7.71 -2.75 10.35
N ILE A 68 6.95 -1.82 9.76
CA ILE A 68 6.65 -1.82 8.33
C ILE A 68 7.95 -1.62 7.55
N MET A 69 8.19 -2.52 6.60
CA MET A 69 9.36 -2.51 5.71
C MET A 69 9.11 -1.68 4.46
N ALA A 70 7.87 -1.69 3.98
CA ALA A 70 7.42 -0.87 2.88
C ALA A 70 5.93 -0.58 3.04
N ALA A 71 5.48 0.60 2.62
CA ALA A 71 4.07 0.92 2.52
C ALA A 71 3.83 1.85 1.34
N GLY A 72 2.60 1.85 0.86
CA GLY A 72 2.21 2.72 -0.22
C GLY A 72 0.71 2.67 -0.47
N TYR A 73 0.30 3.49 -1.42
CA TYR A 73 -1.04 3.47 -1.95
C TYR A 73 -1.02 3.65 -3.46
N VAL A 74 -2.03 3.10 -4.12
CA VAL A 74 -2.36 3.39 -5.51
C VAL A 74 -3.54 4.35 -5.49
N LEU A 75 -3.44 5.46 -6.21
CA LEU A 75 -4.52 6.42 -6.40
C LEU A 75 -5.09 6.24 -7.81
N TYR A 76 -6.38 5.93 -7.90
CA TYR A 76 -7.14 5.87 -9.14
C TYR A 76 -7.95 7.16 -9.29
N GLY A 77 -7.28 8.21 -9.77
CA GLY A 77 -7.88 9.52 -10.04
C GLY A 77 -7.93 9.82 -11.54
N SER A 78 -7.75 11.10 -11.90
CA SER A 78 -7.56 11.52 -13.30
C SER A 78 -6.34 10.87 -13.97
N SER A 79 -5.38 10.42 -13.17
CA SER A 79 -4.28 9.55 -13.55
C SER A 79 -4.06 8.49 -12.47
N THR A 80 -3.66 7.28 -12.85
CA THR A 80 -3.27 6.24 -11.89
C THR A 80 -1.85 6.49 -11.39
N MET A 81 -1.68 6.59 -10.07
CA MET A 81 -0.35 6.78 -9.45
C MET A 81 -0.10 5.76 -8.35
N LEU A 82 1.10 5.20 -8.32
CA LEU A 82 1.63 4.46 -7.18
C LEU A 82 2.51 5.38 -6.34
N VAL A 83 2.20 5.55 -5.06
CA VAL A 83 3.04 6.28 -4.10
C VAL A 83 3.52 5.30 -3.05
N MET A 84 4.83 5.20 -2.82
CA MET A 84 5.37 4.24 -1.85
C MET A 84 6.66 4.69 -1.18
N SER A 85 6.99 4.04 -0.07
CA SER A 85 8.24 4.19 0.67
C SER A 85 8.73 2.85 1.20
N THR A 86 10.06 2.72 1.29
CA THR A 86 10.77 1.61 1.96
C THR A 86 11.65 2.11 3.12
N GLY A 87 11.40 3.33 3.60
CA GLY A 87 12.18 4.00 4.65
C GLY A 87 13.15 5.08 4.15
N ASN A 88 13.48 5.10 2.85
CA ASN A 88 14.40 6.07 2.25
C ASN A 88 13.66 7.12 1.38
N GLY A 89 12.76 7.86 2.02
CA GLY A 89 11.89 8.84 1.36
C GLY A 89 10.65 8.23 0.71
N VAL A 90 9.78 9.09 0.18
CA VAL A 90 8.52 8.73 -0.46
C VAL A 90 8.64 9.04 -1.96
N HIS A 91 8.20 8.12 -2.81
CA HIS A 91 8.32 8.25 -4.26
C HIS A 91 6.97 8.00 -4.93
N GLY A 92 6.59 8.88 -5.86
CA GLY A 92 5.40 8.76 -6.67
C GLY A 92 5.72 8.37 -8.11
N PHE A 93 4.99 7.39 -8.62
CA PHE A 93 5.08 6.88 -9.97
C PHE A 93 3.74 7.03 -10.68
N THR A 94 3.74 7.50 -11.91
CA THR A 94 2.51 7.67 -12.71
C THR A 94 2.46 6.60 -13.81
N LEU A 95 1.29 5.98 -13.98
CA LEU A 95 1.06 4.97 -15.01
C LEU A 95 0.90 5.64 -16.37
N ASP A 96 1.69 5.22 -17.34
CA ASP A 96 1.40 5.43 -18.76
C ASP A 96 0.50 4.27 -19.25
N PRO A 97 -0.78 4.52 -19.52
CA PRO A 97 -1.71 3.47 -19.94
C PRO A 97 -1.43 2.95 -21.35
N SER A 98 -0.70 3.71 -22.20
CA SER A 98 -0.41 3.29 -23.57
C SER A 98 0.56 2.11 -23.65
N ILE A 99 1.42 1.98 -22.64
CA ILE A 99 2.46 0.95 -22.55
C ILE A 99 2.43 0.16 -21.23
N GLY A 100 1.48 0.46 -20.33
CA GLY A 100 1.27 -0.26 -19.07
C GLY A 100 2.43 -0.15 -18.08
N THR A 101 3.16 0.98 -18.09
CA THR A 101 4.39 1.15 -17.29
C THR A 101 4.27 2.32 -16.31
N LEU A 102 4.76 2.11 -15.08
CA LEU A 102 4.85 3.14 -14.04
C LEU A 102 6.19 3.89 -14.17
N TYR A 103 6.13 5.21 -14.39
CA TYR A 103 7.30 6.09 -14.45
C TYR A 103 7.49 6.85 -13.15
N LEU A 104 8.73 6.98 -12.70
CA LEU A 104 9.06 7.86 -11.57
C LEU A 104 8.80 9.32 -11.96
N THR A 105 7.76 9.92 -11.38
CA THR A 105 7.35 11.30 -11.67
C THR A 105 7.58 12.23 -10.49
N HIS A 106 7.57 11.70 -9.26
CA HIS A 106 7.69 12.48 -8.03
C HIS A 106 8.73 11.85 -7.08
N PRO A 107 10.03 12.10 -7.30
CA PRO A 107 11.08 11.60 -6.39
C PRO A 107 11.08 12.36 -5.06
N HIS A 108 11.30 11.64 -3.96
CA HIS A 108 11.50 12.21 -2.62
C HIS A 108 10.43 13.24 -2.19
N MET A 109 9.15 12.90 -2.34
CA MET A 109 8.03 13.73 -1.93
C MET A 109 8.15 14.15 -0.46
N ARG A 110 7.86 15.43 -0.19
CA ARG A 110 7.84 16.04 1.14
C ARG A 110 6.62 16.95 1.26
N PHE A 111 6.14 17.14 2.48
CA PHE A 111 5.18 18.20 2.77
C PHE A 111 5.81 19.57 2.50
N PRO A 112 5.03 20.56 2.02
CA PRO A 112 5.52 21.92 1.86
C PRO A 112 5.79 22.58 3.22
N ASP A 113 6.85 23.38 3.31
CA ASP A 113 7.26 24.05 4.56
C ASP A 113 6.32 25.19 5.00
N SER A 114 5.47 25.68 4.09
CA SER A 114 4.69 26.91 4.32
C SER A 114 3.25 26.63 4.74
N ARG A 115 2.80 27.30 5.82
CA ARG A 115 1.39 27.33 6.23
C ARG A 115 0.46 28.02 5.23
N LYS A 116 0.98 28.68 4.19
CA LYS A 116 0.16 29.38 3.19
C LYS A 116 -0.74 28.43 2.38
N ASN A 117 -0.40 27.14 2.36
CA ASN A 117 -1.17 26.08 1.70
C ASN A 117 -1.79 25.09 2.72
N ALA A 118 -2.07 25.55 3.94
CA ALA A 118 -2.68 24.71 4.96
C ALA A 118 -4.14 24.42 4.59
N CYS A 119 -4.46 23.15 4.34
CA CYS A 119 -5.81 22.64 4.19
C CYS A 119 -6.10 21.63 5.31
N TYR A 120 -7.34 21.54 5.76
CA TYR A 120 -7.82 20.46 6.62
C TYR A 120 -8.89 19.66 5.88
N SER A 121 -9.04 18.39 6.22
CA SER A 121 -10.05 17.50 5.65
C SER A 121 -10.72 16.76 6.80
N ILE A 122 -12.02 16.97 6.95
CA ILE A 122 -12.89 16.33 7.93
C ILE A 122 -14.27 16.19 7.31
N ASN A 123 -15.00 15.14 7.70
CA ASN A 123 -16.44 15.06 7.44
C ASN A 123 -17.14 15.72 8.63
N GLU A 124 -17.82 16.84 8.39
CA GLU A 124 -18.52 17.63 9.42
C GLU A 124 -19.99 17.23 9.55
#